data_AF-D3RSL7-F1
#
_entry.id   AF-D3RSL7-F1
#
_cell.length_a   1.000
_cell.length_b   1.000
_cell.length_c   1.000
_cell.angle_alpha   90.00
_cell.angle_beta   90.00
_cell.angle_gamma   90.00
#
_symmetry.space_group_name_H-M   'P 1'
#
loop_
_entity.id
_entity.type
_entity.pdbx_description
1 polymer ?
#
loop_
_entity_poly.entity_id
_entity_poly.type
_entity_poly.pdbx_seq_one_letter_code
_entity_poly.pdbx_strand_id
1 'polypeptide(L)'
;MPIRPERSTIQGFSIIALTTALLLLAGCQFNPLKPKSDDAPATSTALESACATDCDMARTQCEERQRLREQLCQEQTTRLQNDTTPCNTTTNPLCPKPTACLGEDMGLCGVQHAECLTRCADTPAPAPTPAKDRAES
;
A
#
# COMPACT_ATOMS: atom_id res chain seq x y z
N MET A 1 -9.49 -8.36 -59.38
CA MET A 1 -9.34 -7.23 -58.44
C MET A 1 -8.64 -7.74 -57.18
N PRO A 2 -7.44 -7.24 -56.85
CA PRO A 2 -6.74 -7.60 -55.62
C PRO A 2 -7.13 -6.64 -54.48
N ILE A 3 -7.50 -7.16 -53.30
CA ILE A 3 -7.54 -6.35 -52.07
C ILE A 3 -6.46 -6.88 -51.15
N ARG A 4 -5.48 -6.01 -50.89
CA ARG A 4 -4.37 -6.16 -49.97
C ARG A 4 -4.81 -5.59 -48.62
N PRO A 5 -4.74 -6.33 -47.51
CA PRO A 5 -4.75 -5.74 -46.18
C PRO A 5 -3.38 -5.97 -45.56
N GLU A 6 -2.54 -4.95 -45.53
CA GLU A 6 -1.39 -4.92 -44.63
C GLU A 6 -1.12 -3.49 -44.21
N ARG A 7 -0.73 -3.33 -42.94
CA ARG A 7 -0.51 -2.09 -42.17
C ARG A 7 -1.74 -1.43 -41.55
N SER A 8 -2.24 -2.05 -40.48
CA SER A 8 -2.94 -1.31 -39.42
C SER A 8 -2.68 -1.92 -38.04
N THR A 9 -1.41 -2.26 -37.76
CA THR A 9 -1.04 -2.88 -36.47
C THR A 9 0.08 -2.12 -35.76
N ILE A 10 0.86 -1.31 -36.48
CA ILE A 10 2.03 -0.62 -35.92
C ILE A 10 1.63 0.67 -35.18
N GLN A 11 0.47 1.27 -35.52
CA GLN A 11 0.04 2.54 -34.95
C GLN A 11 -0.63 2.39 -33.56
N GLY A 12 -1.15 1.21 -33.23
CA GLY A 12 -1.78 0.93 -31.94
C GLY A 12 -0.78 0.71 -30.80
N PHE A 13 0.37 0.07 -31.08
CA PHE A 13 1.37 -0.22 -30.05
C PHE A 13 2.06 1.03 -29.50
N SER A 14 2.26 2.07 -30.33
CA SER A 14 2.85 3.33 -29.84
C SER A 14 1.96 4.05 -28.82
N ILE A 15 0.63 3.96 -28.95
CA ILE A 15 -0.29 4.61 -28.01
C ILE A 15 -0.28 3.84 -26.68
N ILE A 16 -0.27 2.51 -26.73
CA ILE A 16 -0.22 1.67 -25.53
C ILE A 16 1.10 1.88 -24.76
N ALA A 17 2.23 1.92 -25.47
CA ALA A 17 3.53 2.18 -24.84
C ALA A 17 3.58 3.56 -24.17
N LEU A 18 3.05 4.59 -24.83
CA LEU A 18 3.02 5.96 -24.30
C LEU A 18 2.10 6.08 -23.06
N THR A 19 0.94 5.43 -23.07
CA THR A 19 0.02 5.46 -21.92
C THR A 19 0.59 4.71 -20.72
N THR A 20 1.22 3.54 -20.92
CA THR A 20 1.93 2.85 -19.82
C THR A 20 3.09 3.67 -19.26
N ALA A 21 3.85 4.38 -20.10
CA ALA A 21 4.93 5.26 -19.64
C ALA A 21 4.39 6.45 -18.82
N LEU A 22 3.30 7.09 -19.28
CA LEU A 22 2.65 8.18 -18.55
C LEU A 22 2.04 7.74 -17.21
N LEU A 23 1.44 6.54 -17.15
CA LEU A 23 0.93 5.96 -15.90
C LEU A 23 2.07 5.62 -14.91
N LEU A 24 3.22 5.15 -15.41
CA LEU A 24 4.42 4.91 -14.60
C LEU A 24 5.06 6.22 -14.09
N LEU A 25 5.02 7.31 -14.85
CA LEU A 25 5.50 8.63 -14.40
C LEU A 25 4.54 9.32 -13.43
N ALA A 26 3.22 9.14 -13.58
CA ALA A 26 2.22 9.73 -12.68
C ALA A 26 2.11 8.98 -11.34
N GLY A 27 2.52 7.70 -11.28
CA GLY A 27 2.46 6.88 -10.06
C GLY A 27 3.57 7.13 -9.02
N CYS A 28 4.61 7.92 -9.33
CA CYS A 28 5.77 8.11 -8.44
C CYS A 28 5.97 9.56 -7.93
N GLN A 29 5.00 10.47 -8.08
CA GLN A 29 5.17 11.88 -7.69
C GLN A 29 4.19 12.40 -6.63
N PHE A 30 3.53 11.52 -5.88
CA PHE A 30 3.08 11.90 -4.55
C PHE A 30 4.29 11.87 -3.61
N ASN A 31 5.06 12.95 -3.63
CA ASN A 31 6.00 13.31 -2.57
C ASN A 31 5.31 14.37 -1.69
N PRO A 32 4.40 13.99 -0.78
CA PRO A 32 3.85 14.94 0.15
C PRO A 32 4.98 15.33 1.10
N LEU A 33 5.29 16.62 1.14
CA LEU A 33 6.07 17.27 2.19
C LEU A 33 7.57 16.97 2.13
N LYS A 34 8.31 17.86 1.47
CA LYS A 34 9.61 18.27 1.99
C LYS A 34 9.31 19.35 3.03
N PRO A 35 9.28 19.06 4.34
CA PRO A 35 9.20 20.13 5.32
C PRO A 35 10.47 20.94 5.14
N LYS A 36 10.30 22.23 4.85
CA LYS A 36 11.34 23.22 5.08
C LYS A 36 11.59 23.16 6.59
N SER A 37 12.63 22.44 6.99
CA SER A 37 13.14 22.44 8.35
C SER A 37 13.68 23.85 8.60
N ASP A 38 12.79 24.75 9.02
CA ASP A 38 13.18 25.90 9.79
C ASP A 38 13.71 25.35 11.11
N ASP A 39 14.97 25.69 11.40
CA ASP A 39 15.76 25.27 12.55
C ASP A 39 15.13 25.71 13.88
N ALA A 40 14.02 25.10 14.27
CA ALA A 40 13.53 25.09 15.63
C ALA A 40 13.85 23.72 16.21
N PRO A 41 14.51 23.62 17.38
CA PRO A 41 14.72 22.35 18.04
C PRO A 41 13.35 21.75 18.34
N ALA A 42 12.95 20.74 17.56
CA ALA A 42 11.79 19.93 17.88
C ALA A 42 12.06 19.33 19.26
N THR A 43 11.32 19.79 20.26
CA THR A 43 11.30 19.14 21.57
C THR A 43 10.97 17.67 21.35
N SER A 44 11.77 16.77 21.94
CA SER A 44 11.68 15.32 21.75
C SER A 44 10.26 14.78 21.92
N THR A 45 9.48 15.37 22.82
CA THR A 45 8.05 15.08 23.04
C THR A 45 7.15 15.33 21.84
N ALA A 46 7.42 16.36 21.01
CA ALA A 46 6.64 16.62 19.81
C ALA A 46 6.90 15.56 18.73
N LEU A 47 8.17 15.13 18.59
CA LEU A 47 8.56 14.08 17.65
C LEU A 47 7.98 12.71 18.05
N GLU A 48 8.00 12.39 19.34
CA GLU A 48 7.39 11.17 19.90
C GLU A 48 5.87 11.14 19.64
N SER A 49 5.19 12.28 19.80
CA SER A 49 3.74 12.38 19.55
C SER A 49 3.36 12.22 18.08
N ALA A 50 4.19 12.75 17.16
CA ALA A 50 4.00 12.57 15.73
C ALA A 50 4.22 11.10 15.32
N CYS A 51 5.29 10.47 15.82
CA CYS A 51 5.58 9.07 15.54
C CYS A 51 4.46 8.12 16.02
N ALA A 52 3.93 8.35 17.24
CA ALA A 52 2.80 7.58 17.75
C ALA A 52 1.54 7.72 16.88
N THR A 53 1.28 8.94 16.39
CA THR A 53 0.15 9.21 15.48
C THR A 53 0.29 8.45 14.15
N ASP A 54 1.50 8.38 13.61
CA ASP A 54 1.78 7.61 12.38
C ASP A 54 1.57 6.11 12.60
N CYS A 55 1.99 5.58 13.76
CA CYS A 55 1.73 4.18 14.12
C CYS A 55 0.23 3.88 14.20
N ASP A 56 -0.57 4.75 14.82
CA ASP A 56 -2.03 4.59 14.92
C ASP A 56 -2.71 4.61 13.54
N MET A 57 -2.24 5.48 12.65
CA MET A 57 -2.72 5.54 11.27
C MET A 57 -2.39 4.24 10.52
N ALA A 58 -1.16 3.74 10.66
CA ALA A 58 -0.73 2.48 10.05
C ALA A 58 -1.55 1.28 10.57
N ARG A 59 -1.87 1.26 11.88
CA ARG A 59 -2.75 0.24 12.47
C ARG A 59 -4.13 0.27 11.83
N THR A 60 -4.74 1.46 11.74
CA THR A 60 -6.08 1.64 11.16
C THR A 60 -6.13 1.15 9.71
N GLN A 61 -5.13 1.52 8.90
CA GLN A 61 -5.03 1.03 7.52
C GLN A 61 -4.83 -0.48 7.44
N CYS A 62 -4.10 -1.08 8.39
CA CYS A 62 -3.96 -2.53 8.47
C CYS A 62 -5.31 -3.20 8.74
N GLU A 63 -6.04 -2.73 9.75
CA GLU A 63 -7.35 -3.26 10.11
C GLU A 63 -8.33 -3.15 8.94
N GLU A 64 -8.41 -2.00 8.28
CA GLU A 64 -9.25 -1.79 7.10
C GLU A 64 -8.94 -2.77 5.97
N ARG A 65 -7.65 -3.03 5.69
CA ARG A 65 -7.25 -4.02 4.69
C ARG A 65 -7.67 -5.44 5.09
N GLN A 66 -7.58 -5.80 6.37
CA GLN A 66 -8.03 -7.13 6.82
C GLN A 66 -9.54 -7.28 6.69
N ARG A 67 -10.31 -6.26 7.07
CA ARG A 67 -11.77 -6.24 6.87
C ARG A 67 -12.14 -6.41 5.39
N LEU A 68 -11.49 -5.66 4.51
CA LEU A 68 -11.76 -5.74 3.07
C LEU A 68 -11.45 -7.13 2.50
N ARG A 69 -10.34 -7.74 2.93
CA ARG A 69 -9.98 -9.11 2.51
C ARG A 69 -11.03 -10.12 2.94
N GLU A 70 -11.48 -10.04 4.19
CA GLU A 70 -12.53 -10.93 4.70
C GLU A 70 -13.84 -10.72 3.96
N GLN A 71 -14.25 -9.47 3.73
CA GLN A 71 -15.46 -9.14 2.96
C GLN A 71 -15.43 -9.71 1.54
N LEU A 72 -14.32 -9.53 0.83
CA LEU A 72 -14.16 -10.08 -0.53
C LEU A 72 -14.16 -11.61 -0.53
N CYS A 73 -13.57 -12.24 0.48
CA CYS A 73 -13.62 -13.69 0.64
C CYS A 73 -15.05 -14.19 0.88
N GLN A 74 -15.79 -13.54 1.77
CA GLN A 74 -17.19 -13.86 2.07
C GLN A 74 -18.09 -13.67 0.84
N GLU A 75 -17.89 -12.57 0.10
CA GLU A 75 -18.60 -12.32 -1.15
C GLU A 75 -18.33 -13.42 -2.18
N GLN A 76 -17.07 -13.78 -2.37
CA GLN A 76 -16.68 -14.84 -3.30
C GLN A 76 -17.29 -16.18 -2.90
N THR A 77 -17.19 -16.54 -1.61
CA THR A 77 -17.79 -17.76 -1.07
C THR A 77 -19.30 -17.81 -1.31
N THR A 78 -19.98 -16.69 -1.05
CA THR A 78 -21.43 -16.54 -1.28
C THR A 78 -21.78 -16.68 -2.76
N ARG A 79 -20.99 -16.06 -3.66
CA ARG A 79 -21.19 -16.20 -5.11
C ARG A 79 -21.04 -17.64 -5.58
N LEU A 80 -20.02 -18.36 -5.11
CA LEU A 80 -19.82 -19.78 -5.46
C LEU A 80 -20.95 -20.67 -4.92
N GLN A 81 -21.49 -20.36 -3.73
CA GLN A 81 -22.60 -21.12 -3.14
C GLN A 81 -23.92 -20.89 -3.87
N ASN A 82 -24.14 -19.68 -4.39
CA ASN A 82 -25.37 -19.28 -5.09
C ASN A 82 -25.31 -19.51 -6.61
N ASP A 83 -24.19 -20.01 -7.14
CA ASP A 83 -24.08 -20.31 -8.56
C ASP A 83 -25.04 -21.46 -8.91
N THR A 84 -26.00 -21.18 -9.79
CA THR A 84 -27.04 -22.12 -10.23
C THR A 84 -26.51 -23.19 -11.16
N THR A 85 -25.25 -23.07 -11.59
CA THR A 85 -24.56 -24.09 -12.39
C THR A 85 -23.74 -24.97 -11.46
N PRO A 86 -24.20 -26.17 -11.09
CA PRO A 86 -23.48 -27.02 -10.13
C PRO A 86 -22.16 -27.50 -10.75
N CYS A 87 -21.06 -26.84 -10.40
CA CYS A 87 -19.73 -27.36 -10.68
C CYS A 87 -19.39 -28.43 -9.65
N ASN A 88 -19.53 -29.71 -10.03
CA ASN A 88 -19.24 -30.82 -9.13
C ASN A 88 -17.72 -31.01 -8.98
N THR A 89 -17.19 -30.60 -7.82
CA THR A 89 -15.77 -30.71 -7.46
C THR A 89 -15.29 -32.15 -7.29
N THR A 90 -16.20 -33.14 -7.23
CA THR A 90 -15.87 -34.57 -7.19
C THR A 90 -15.48 -35.10 -8.57
N THR A 91 -16.13 -34.60 -9.63
CA THR A 91 -15.99 -35.13 -10.99
C THR A 91 -15.07 -34.26 -11.85
N ASN A 92 -14.94 -32.98 -11.53
CA ASN A 92 -14.07 -32.05 -12.24
C ASN A 92 -13.14 -31.32 -11.25
N PRO A 93 -11.82 -31.60 -11.26
CA PRO A 93 -10.86 -30.94 -10.39
C PRO A 93 -10.64 -29.46 -10.73
N LEU A 94 -11.13 -29.00 -11.90
CA LEU A 94 -11.09 -27.59 -12.30
C LEU A 94 -12.23 -26.77 -11.69
N CYS A 95 -13.18 -27.41 -11.00
CA CYS A 95 -14.21 -26.68 -10.30
C CYS A 95 -13.60 -25.84 -9.18
N PRO A 96 -13.91 -24.53 -9.14
CA PRO A 96 -13.40 -23.67 -8.10
C PRO A 96 -13.97 -24.15 -6.75
N LYS A 97 -13.09 -24.44 -5.81
CA LYS A 97 -13.47 -24.80 -4.44
C LYS A 97 -13.52 -23.52 -3.60
N PRO A 98 -14.60 -23.30 -2.83
CA PRO A 98 -14.60 -22.22 -1.86
C PRO A 98 -13.50 -22.48 -0.83
N THR A 99 -12.56 -21.54 -0.73
CA THR A 99 -11.56 -21.53 0.34
C THR A 99 -12.22 -20.98 1.59
N ALA A 100 -11.93 -21.58 2.76
CA ALA A 100 -12.41 -21.03 4.01
C ALA A 100 -11.78 -19.64 4.24
N CYS A 101 -12.61 -18.66 4.54
CA CYS A 101 -12.13 -17.34 4.96
C CYS A 101 -11.46 -17.48 6.33
N LEU A 102 -10.24 -16.96 6.45
CA LEU A 102 -9.40 -17.13 7.64
C LEU A 102 -9.81 -16.18 8.79
N GLY A 103 -10.79 -15.31 8.56
CA GLY A 103 -11.25 -14.32 9.52
C GLY A 103 -10.39 -13.06 9.51
N GLU A 104 -10.93 -12.02 10.14
CA GLU A 104 -10.21 -10.76 10.38
C GLU A 104 -9.12 -10.98 11.44
N ASP A 105 -7.95 -11.49 11.04
CA ASP A 105 -6.79 -11.56 11.94
C ASP A 105 -6.24 -10.16 12.21
N MET A 106 -6.83 -9.52 13.21
CA MET A 106 -6.40 -8.22 13.72
C MET A 106 -5.19 -8.32 14.65
N GLY A 107 -4.80 -9.53 15.06
CA GLY A 107 -3.65 -9.76 15.92
C GLY A 107 -2.36 -9.28 15.25
N LEU A 108 -2.22 -9.54 13.96
CA LEU A 108 -1.08 -9.06 13.16
C LEU A 108 -0.96 -7.53 13.16
N CYS A 109 -2.08 -6.81 13.03
CA CYS A 109 -2.09 -5.35 13.05
C CYS A 109 -1.69 -4.80 14.43
N GLY A 110 -2.11 -5.46 15.51
CA GLY A 110 -1.71 -5.12 16.87
C GLY A 110 -0.21 -5.33 17.13
N VAL A 111 0.36 -6.45 16.67
CA VAL A 111 1.80 -6.71 16.79
C VAL A 111 2.61 -5.65 16.05
N GLN A 112 2.23 -5.34 14.80
CA GLN A 112 2.91 -4.30 14.01
C GLN A 112 2.82 -2.92 14.66
N HIS A 113 1.68 -2.58 15.27
CA HIS A 113 1.50 -1.33 16.00
C HIS A 113 2.41 -1.25 17.23
N ALA A 114 2.49 -2.32 18.02
CA ALA A 114 3.37 -2.38 19.19
C ALA A 114 4.85 -2.28 18.81
N GLU A 115 5.27 -2.96 17.73
CA GLU A 115 6.63 -2.84 17.18
C GLU A 115 6.93 -1.42 16.69
N CYS A 116 5.95 -0.76 16.05
CA CYS A 116 6.06 0.63 15.61
C CYS A 116 6.28 1.58 16.79
N LEU A 117 5.46 1.48 17.83
CA LEU A 117 5.58 2.29 19.03
C LEU A 117 6.92 2.08 19.76
N THR A 118 7.41 0.85 19.78
CA THR A 118 8.74 0.54 20.35
C THR A 118 9.84 1.30 19.62
N ARG A 119 9.81 1.32 18.28
CA ARG A 119 10.78 2.07 17.46
C ARG A 119 10.67 3.59 17.66
N CYS A 120 9.47 4.11 17.91
CA CYS A 120 9.29 5.52 18.24
C CYS A 120 10.00 5.90 19.53
N ALA A 121 9.91 5.06 20.56
CA ALA A 121 10.58 5.29 21.85
C ALA A 121 12.11 5.16 21.77
N ASP A 122 12.62 4.31 20.88
CA ASP A 122 14.05 4.06 20.71
C ASP A 122 14.75 5.08 19.80
N THR A 123 14.04 6.09 19.27
CA THR A 123 14.65 7.08 18.37
C THR A 123 15.43 8.12 19.19
N PRO A 124 16.78 8.12 19.17
CA PRO A 124 17.56 9.04 19.96
C PRO A 124 17.36 10.48 19.47
N ALA A 125 17.27 11.42 20.41
CA ALA A 125 17.21 12.85 20.10
C ALA A 125 18.38 13.24 19.17
N PRO A 126 18.14 14.02 18.11
CA PRO A 126 19.20 14.44 17.20
C PRO A 126 20.27 15.17 18.01
N ALA A 127 21.52 14.70 17.89
CA ALA A 127 22.65 15.32 18.57
C ALA A 127 22.73 16.80 18.15
N PRO A 128 22.97 17.73 19.10
CA PRO A 128 23.14 19.13 18.75
C PRO A 128 24.32 19.22 17.78
N THR A 129 24.04 19.66 16.54
CA THR A 129 25.08 19.98 15.58
C THR A 129 25.98 21.02 16.23
N PRO A 130 27.31 20.79 16.30
CA PRO A 130 28.21 21.80 16.83
C PRO A 130 28.03 23.04 15.96
N ALA A 131 27.55 24.11 16.58
CA ALA A 131 27.50 25.43 16.00
C ALA A 131 28.88 25.68 15.43
N LYS A 132 28.97 25.73 14.10
CA LYS A 132 30.18 26.19 13.43
C LYS A 132 30.28 27.66 13.76
N ASP A 133 30.99 27.95 14.84
CA ASP A 133 31.42 29.27 15.24
C ASP A 133 31.98 29.97 14.00
N ARG A 134 31.24 30.99 13.54
CA ARG A 134 31.72 32.37 13.58
C ARG A 134 33.24 32.47 13.83
N ALA A 135 34.02 32.28 12.78
CA ALA A 135 35.36 32.84 12.64
C ALA A 135 35.29 33.67 11.34
N GLU A 136 35.08 34.98 11.41
CA GLU A 136 36.09 36.00 11.74
C GLU A 136 36.87 36.39 10.46
N SER A 137 36.64 37.65 10.08
CA SER A 137 37.40 38.53 9.14
C SER A 137 37.32 38.28 7.64
#